data_AF-A0AAI9R967-F1
#
_entry.id   AF-A0AAI9R967-F1
#
_cell.length_a   1.000
_cell.length_b   1.000
_cell.length_c   1.000
_cell.angle_alpha   90.00
_cell.angle_beta   90.00
_cell.angle_gamma   90.00
#
_symmetry.space_group_name_H-M   'P 1'
#
loop_
_entity.id
_entity.type
_entity.pdbx_description
1 polymer ?
#
loop_
_entity_poly.entity_id
_entity_poly.type
_entity_poly.pdbx_seq_one_letter_code
_entity_poly.pdbx_strand_id
1 'polypeptide(L)'
;ELGINIRIADPLGESSRGSEGEGTQIVRQEIFTPDGICWLSFTYRCEADIAAEDIVPKDDEIEEARWFTKEEALQVAVSLFDIEAIQKFL
;
A
#
# COMPACT_ATOMS: atom_id res chain seq x y z
N GLU A 1 -4.71 -4.44 9.74
CA GLU A 1 -3.54 -5.11 9.12
C GLU A 1 -4.02 -6.35 8.36
N LEU A 2 -3.49 -6.68 7.17
CA LEU A 2 -4.08 -7.71 6.27
C LEU A 2 -3.59 -9.15 6.50
N GLY A 3 -2.66 -9.39 7.44
CA GLY A 3 -2.18 -10.75 7.75
C GLY A 3 -1.33 -11.42 6.66
N ILE A 4 -0.86 -10.66 5.66
CA ILE A 4 -0.04 -11.17 4.55
C ILE A 4 1.43 -10.76 4.68
N ASN A 5 2.32 -11.61 4.18
CA ASN A 5 3.73 -11.26 4.03
C ASN A 5 3.94 -10.65 2.64
N ILE A 6 4.30 -9.36 2.61
CA ILE A 6 4.66 -8.68 1.37
C ILE A 6 6.18 -8.67 1.19
N ARG A 7 6.61 -8.63 -0.08
CA ARG A 7 8.00 -8.37 -0.44
C ARG A 7 8.05 -7.09 -1.26
N ILE A 8 8.87 -6.14 -0.81
CA ILE A 8 9.15 -4.90 -1.54
C ILE A 8 10.35 -5.16 -2.45
N ALA A 9 10.27 -4.66 -3.69
CA ALA A 9 11.38 -4.75 -4.63
C ALA A 9 12.59 -3.95 -4.13
N ASP A 10 13.77 -4.56 -4.19
CA ASP A 10 15.06 -3.96 -3.83
C ASP A 10 16.05 -4.25 -4.95
N PRO A 11 15.90 -3.63 -6.13
CA PRO A 11 16.70 -3.96 -7.31
C PRO A 11 18.19 -3.64 -7.14
N LEU A 12 18.52 -2.72 -6.23
CA LEU A 12 19.89 -2.30 -5.94
C LEU A 12 20.54 -3.09 -4.79
N GLY A 13 19.76 -3.88 -4.04
CA GLY A 13 20.26 -4.65 -2.91
C GLY A 13 20.73 -3.76 -1.75
N GLU A 14 20.07 -2.63 -1.53
CA GLU A 14 20.42 -1.69 -0.46
C GLU A 14 20.13 -2.28 0.93
N SER A 15 19.11 -3.15 1.01
CA SER A 15 18.69 -3.79 2.25
C SER A 15 19.13 -5.26 2.33
N SER A 16 19.31 -5.94 1.20
CA SER A 16 19.67 -7.36 1.15
C SER A 16 20.28 -7.80 -0.19
N ARG A 17 20.21 -9.09 -0.52
CA ARG A 17 20.52 -9.57 -1.88
C ARG A 17 19.42 -9.06 -2.82
N GLY A 18 19.81 -8.31 -3.84
CA GLY A 18 18.87 -7.61 -4.73
C GLY A 18 17.70 -8.49 -5.20
N SER A 19 16.52 -7.89 -5.27
CA SER A 19 15.27 -8.53 -5.70
C SER A 19 14.66 -7.79 -6.89
N GLU A 20 14.14 -8.57 -7.83
CA GLU A 20 13.55 -8.03 -9.05
C GLU A 20 12.27 -7.24 -8.76
N GLY A 21 11.96 -6.29 -9.64
CA GLY A 21 10.81 -5.40 -9.55
C GLY A 21 11.19 -3.92 -9.62
N GLU A 22 10.18 -3.06 -9.72
CA GLU A 22 10.37 -1.61 -9.66
C GLU A 22 10.51 -1.16 -8.21
N GLY A 23 11.67 -0.64 -7.83
CA GLY A 23 11.94 -0.07 -6.51
C GLY A 23 11.32 1.31 -6.31
N THR A 24 10.11 1.54 -6.81
CA THR A 24 9.44 2.85 -6.75
C THR A 24 8.70 3.01 -5.43
N GLN A 25 8.94 4.13 -4.75
CA GLN A 25 8.35 4.49 -3.48
C GLN A 25 7.77 5.90 -3.52
N ILE A 26 6.69 6.13 -2.77
CA ILE A 26 6.13 7.46 -2.53
C ILE A 26 6.35 7.78 -1.07
N VAL A 27 7.09 8.87 -0.81
CA VAL A 27 7.21 9.45 0.52
C VAL A 27 6.35 10.70 0.55
N ARG A 28 5.34 10.73 1.42
CA ARG A 28 4.43 11.86 1.53
C ARG A 28 4.26 12.31 2.96
N GLN A 29 4.36 13.61 3.15
CA GLN A 29 4.03 14.28 4.40
C GLN A 29 2.75 15.08 4.23
N GLU A 30 1.82 14.98 5.18
CA GLU A 30 0.57 15.76 5.16
C GLU A 30 0.20 16.17 6.58
N ILE A 31 -0.26 17.40 6.75
CA ILE A 31 -0.71 17.93 8.06
C ILE A 31 -2.22 18.10 8.00
N PHE A 32 -2.93 17.34 8.83
CA PHE A 32 -4.38 17.44 8.94
C PHE A 32 -4.70 18.28 10.19
N THR A 33 -5.52 19.34 10.01
CA THR A 33 -6.11 20.24 11.04
C THR A 33 -5.26 21.44 11.55
N PRO A 34 -5.90 22.44 12.19
CA PRO A 34 -5.23 23.58 12.84
C PRO A 34 -4.38 23.23 14.08
N ASP A 35 -4.66 22.11 14.75
CA ASP A 35 -3.93 21.64 15.95
C ASP A 35 -2.71 20.74 15.60
N GLY A 36 -2.54 20.41 14.31
CA GLY A 36 -1.26 19.96 13.74
C GLY A 36 -0.89 18.48 13.92
N ILE A 37 -1.71 17.55 13.42
CA ILE A 37 -1.27 16.15 13.28
C ILE A 37 -0.51 16.00 11.96
N CYS A 38 0.79 15.78 12.06
CA CYS A 38 1.67 15.52 10.92
C CYS A 38 1.78 14.02 10.66
N TRP A 39 1.40 13.60 9.46
CA TRP A 39 1.60 12.25 8.96
C TRP A 39 2.78 12.21 8.01
N LEU A 40 3.61 11.17 8.14
CA LEU A 40 4.62 10.81 7.16
C LEU A 40 4.34 9.37 6.71
N SER A 41 3.98 9.22 5.44
CA SER A 41 3.66 7.94 4.82
C SER A 41 4.78 7.50 3.89
N PHE A 42 5.14 6.22 3.98
CA PHE A 42 6.00 5.53 3.03
C PHE A 42 5.16 4.47 2.33
N THR A 43 4.96 4.64 1.02
CA THR A 43 4.10 3.75 0.24
C THR A 43 4.93 3.04 -0.82
N TYR A 44 4.76 1.73 -0.91
CA TYR A 44 5.49 0.85 -1.82
C TYR A 44 4.51 0.05 -2.67
N ARG A 45 4.89 -0.25 -3.91
CA ARG A 45 4.20 -1.26 -4.72
C ARG A 45 4.79 -2.64 -4.39
N CYS A 46 3.92 -3.63 -4.24
CA CYS A 46 4.30 -5.02 -4.19
C CYS A 46 3.39 -5.83 -5.11
N GLU A 47 3.89 -6.98 -5.57
CA GLU A 47 3.13 -7.94 -6.35
C GLU A 47 3.01 -9.22 -5.54
N ALA A 48 1.79 -9.75 -5.46
CA ALA A 48 1.50 -10.97 -4.74
C ALA A 48 0.42 -11.74 -5.49
N ASP A 49 0.66 -13.04 -5.68
CA ASP A 49 -0.32 -13.97 -6.21
C ASP A 49 -1.02 -14.64 -5.04
N ILE A 50 -1.99 -13.92 -4.44
CA ILE A 50 -2.74 -14.34 -3.26
C ILE A 50 -4.23 -14.20 -3.56
N ALA A 51 -4.99 -15.27 -3.37
CA ALA A 51 -6.44 -15.21 -3.52
C ALA A 51 -7.06 -14.38 -2.39
N ALA A 52 -8.14 -13.63 -2.65
CA ALA A 52 -8.71 -12.72 -1.65
C ALA A 52 -9.19 -13.47 -0.39
N GLU A 53 -9.68 -14.69 -0.57
CA GLU A 53 -10.12 -15.62 0.47
C GLU A 53 -9.00 -16.10 1.40
N ASP A 54 -7.73 -16.02 0.96
CA ASP A 54 -6.56 -16.37 1.77
C ASP A 54 -6.07 -15.18 2.62
N ILE A 55 -6.61 -13.98 2.38
CA ILE A 55 -6.32 -12.80 3.18
C ILE A 55 -7.15 -12.89 4.45
N VAL A 56 -6.47 -12.99 5.60
CA VAL A 56 -7.08 -13.03 6.93
C VAL A 56 -6.70 -11.74 7.65
N PRO A 57 -7.54 -10.68 7.57
CA PRO A 57 -7.27 -9.45 8.28
C PRO A 57 -7.29 -9.67 9.79
N LYS A 58 -6.60 -8.80 10.50
CA LYS A 58 -6.66 -8.76 11.95
C LYS A 58 -8.06 -8.35 12.42
N ASP A 59 -8.58 -9.09 13.39
CA ASP A 59 -9.88 -8.84 14.02
C ASP A 59 -9.98 -7.40 14.54
N ASP A 60 -11.20 -6.84 14.48
CA ASP A 60 -11.58 -5.51 14.96
C ASP A 60 -10.94 -4.29 14.24
N GLU A 61 -10.10 -4.50 13.21
CA GLU A 61 -9.53 -3.40 12.40
C GLU A 61 -10.10 -3.29 10.99
N ILE A 62 -10.36 -4.42 10.34
CA ILE A 62 -10.78 -4.49 8.93
C ILE A 62 -11.94 -5.47 8.81
N GLU A 63 -13.03 -5.02 8.20
CA GLU A 63 -14.25 -5.83 8.02
C GLU A 63 -14.14 -6.81 6.85
N GLU A 64 -13.53 -6.40 5.73
CA GLU A 64 -13.39 -7.20 4.50
C GLU A 64 -12.11 -6.82 3.73
N ALA A 65 -11.51 -7.78 3.03
CA ALA A 65 -10.46 -7.56 2.04
C ALA A 65 -10.85 -8.18 0.70
N ARG A 66 -10.61 -7.46 -0.40
CA ARG A 66 -10.94 -7.92 -1.75
C ARG A 66 -10.05 -7.26 -2.80
N TRP A 67 -9.94 -7.91 -3.95
CA TRP A 67 -9.30 -7.33 -5.14
C TRP A 67 -10.28 -6.45 -5.91
N PHE A 68 -9.75 -5.39 -6.50
CA PHE A 68 -10.48 -4.43 -7.32
C PHE A 68 -9.71 -4.19 -8.61
N THR A 69 -10.43 -3.85 -9.68
CA THR A 69 -9.82 -3.14 -10.81
C THR A 69 -9.30 -1.77 -10.37
N LYS A 70 -8.41 -1.17 -11.15
CA LYS A 70 -7.87 0.17 -10.85
C LYS A 70 -8.99 1.21 -10.69
N GLU A 71 -9.97 1.18 -11.59
CA GLU A 71 -11.08 2.11 -11.61
C GLU A 71 -11.98 1.93 -10.38
N GLU A 72 -12.30 0.69 -10.01
CA GLU A 72 -13.09 0.39 -8.80
C GLU A 72 -12.33 0.80 -7.53
N ALA A 73 -11.03 0.52 -7.46
CA ALA A 73 -10.19 0.91 -6.32
C ALA A 73 -10.21 2.44 -6.12
N LEU A 74 -10.09 3.21 -7.20
CA LEU A 74 -10.17 4.68 -7.15
C LEU A 74 -11.56 5.21 -6.73
N GLN A 75 -12.64 4.45 -6.97
CA GLN A 75 -13.98 4.85 -6.56
C GLN A 75 -14.23 4.64 -5.06
N VAL A 76 -13.59 3.65 -4.45
CA VAL A 76 -13.79 3.31 -3.02
C VAL A 76 -12.70 3.88 -2.11
N ALA A 77 -11.54 4.26 -2.65
CA ALA A 77 -10.46 4.84 -1.88
C ALA A 77 -10.84 6.19 -1.24
N VAL A 78 -10.71 6.29 0.08
CA VAL A 78 -11.06 7.50 0.85
C VAL A 78 -9.83 8.33 1.22
N SER A 79 -8.67 7.70 1.32
CA SER A 79 -7.42 8.35 1.72
C SER A 79 -6.72 9.02 0.53
N LEU A 80 -6.24 10.24 0.73
CA LEU A 80 -5.40 10.95 -0.23
C LEU A 80 -4.13 10.15 -0.57
N PHE A 81 -3.58 9.41 0.40
CA PHE A 81 -2.41 8.57 0.21
C PHE A 81 -2.72 7.38 -0.71
N ASP A 82 -3.87 6.72 -0.51
CA ASP A 82 -4.27 5.54 -1.30
C ASP A 82 -4.59 5.94 -2.74
N ILE A 83 -5.31 7.06 -2.93
CA ILE A 83 -5.64 7.58 -4.26
C ILE A 83 -4.36 7.90 -5.05
N GLU A 84 -3.39 8.58 -4.44
CA GLU A 84 -2.12 8.89 -5.11
C GLU A 84 -1.33 7.62 -5.44
N ALA A 85 -1.29 6.66 -4.52
CA ALA A 85 -0.60 5.40 -4.73
C ALA A 85 -1.18 4.63 -5.91
N ILE A 86 -2.52 4.49 -5.97
CA ILE A 86 -3.20 3.81 -7.08
C ILE A 86 -2.97 4.54 -8.41
N GLN A 87 -2.99 5.88 -8.42
CA GLN A 87 -2.77 6.65 -9.65
C GLN A 87 -1.34 6.55 -10.19
N LYS A 88 -0.34 6.42 -9.31
CA LYS A 88 1.08 6.39 -9.70
C LYS A 88 1.61 4.99 -9.98
N PHE A 89 1.10 3.96 -9.29
CA PHE A 89 1.66 2.60 -9.33
C PHE A 89 0.89 1.62 -10.19
N LEU A 90 -0.41 1.87 -10.44
CA LEU A 90 -1.26 1.10 -11.35
C LEU A 90 -1.63 1.97 -12.54
#